data_AF-A0A384IMI4-F1
#
_entry.id   AF-A0A384IMI4-F1
#
_cell.length_a   1.000
_cell.length_b   1.000
_cell.length_c   1.000
_cell.angle_alpha   90.00
_cell.angle_beta   90.00
_cell.angle_gamma   90.00
#
_symmetry.space_group_name_H-M   'P 1'
#
loop_
_entity.id
_entity.type
_entity.pdbx_description
1 polymer ?
#
loop_
_entity_poly.entity_id
_entity_poly.type
_entity_poly.pdbx_seq_one_letter_code
_entity_poly.pdbx_strand_id
1 'polypeptide(L)'
;MARSRMSTAGGSGAGSAAFRREAQAAGRLSYPDVAAIAPIPSSRRYAPPMIEDRYSSLAADHLPEALASRWTALLRPSARLRRAVDGEEAVAVLGGVPDLPADVAWPEWPPHGPLSFVASVDCAALPREALVEPFPRGGALLFFAFDGQADSDAFVSLDTPEGQMGQRVLHIPHGTPVSPAPTPPQLRAQPRVGLVAEPEQSAPDLGLPPVRAALLGDTGDGGDWPDPRRAPAELRPFLRAFNRLRGHIGHQFGGHALPIQGPVEYEVTYPDLGDTHSWGDRFHDEEAQRWLLLAQFEIDAATETSYGDDRALYWLIRPEDLAARRFDRARLTVQC
;
A
#
# COMPACT_ATOMS: atom_id res chain seq x y z
N MET A 1 36.16 -45.48 8.47
CA MET A 1 34.88 -46.15 8.10
C MET A 1 34.03 -45.08 7.42
N ALA A 2 33.57 -45.13 6.15
CA ALA A 2 33.45 -46.20 5.14
C ALA A 2 32.56 -47.38 5.60
N ARG A 3 31.51 -47.86 4.88
CA ARG A 3 30.91 -47.60 3.53
C ARG A 3 29.35 -47.60 3.65
N SER A 4 28.43 -47.39 2.68
CA SER A 4 28.36 -47.10 1.22
C SER A 4 26.98 -46.42 0.96
N ARG A 5 26.76 -45.45 0.05
CA ARG A 5 26.56 -45.49 -1.42
C ARG A 5 25.36 -46.28 -1.99
N MET A 6 24.46 -45.56 -2.69
CA MET A 6 23.83 -45.81 -4.02
C MET A 6 23.10 -44.48 -4.40
N SER A 7 23.20 -43.80 -5.56
CA SER A 7 23.63 -44.11 -6.95
C SER A 7 22.69 -45.09 -7.66
N THR A 8 22.10 -44.84 -8.84
CA THR A 8 22.43 -43.97 -10.03
C THR A 8 21.21 -43.11 -10.46
N ALA A 9 21.24 -42.00 -11.22
CA ALA A 9 22.08 -41.45 -12.32
C ALA A 9 21.76 -41.95 -13.76
N GLY A 10 21.40 -41.04 -14.69
CA GLY A 10 21.53 -41.22 -16.16
C GLY A 10 20.37 -40.76 -17.07
N GLY A 11 20.68 -39.93 -18.09
CA GLY A 11 19.92 -39.70 -19.34
C GLY A 11 18.73 -38.70 -19.27
N SER A 12 18.50 -37.68 -20.11
CA SER A 12 18.99 -37.16 -21.42
C SER A 12 18.02 -37.31 -22.61
N GLY A 13 17.57 -36.18 -23.18
CA GLY A 13 17.31 -36.05 -24.63
C GLY A 13 15.86 -35.85 -25.11
N ALA A 14 15.76 -35.14 -26.25
CA ALA A 14 14.69 -35.13 -27.25
C ALA A 14 13.23 -34.87 -26.80
N GLY A 15 12.79 -33.61 -26.94
CA GLY A 15 11.38 -33.18 -26.84
C GLY A 15 11.04 -32.02 -27.78
N SER A 16 11.48 -32.08 -29.04
CA SER A 16 11.37 -30.98 -30.01
C SER A 16 10.36 -31.26 -31.13
N ALA A 17 9.85 -30.18 -31.73
CA ALA A 17 9.21 -30.13 -33.05
C ALA A 17 7.87 -30.89 -33.24
N ALA A 18 6.81 -30.47 -32.52
CA ALA A 18 5.44 -30.87 -32.84
C ALA A 18 4.38 -29.76 -32.59
N PHE A 19 4.59 -28.52 -33.03
CA PHE A 19 3.51 -27.52 -33.30
C PHE A 19 4.01 -26.25 -34.05
N ARG A 20 4.73 -26.41 -35.17
CA ARG A 20 5.05 -25.27 -36.08
C ARG A 20 5.33 -25.68 -37.52
N ARG A 21 4.30 -26.11 -38.26
CA ARG A 21 4.21 -26.11 -39.73
C ARG A 21 2.85 -26.62 -40.20
N GLU A 22 1.89 -25.71 -40.35
CA GLU A 22 0.94 -25.77 -41.46
C GLU A 22 0.60 -24.32 -41.82
N ALA A 23 0.57 -24.00 -43.11
CA ALA A 23 0.62 -22.62 -43.59
C ALA A 23 -0.14 -22.46 -44.91
N GLN A 24 -0.71 -21.26 -45.09
CA GLN A 24 -1.06 -20.68 -46.39
C GLN A 24 -2.06 -21.46 -47.26
N ALA A 25 -3.36 -21.32 -46.95
CA ALA A 25 -4.43 -21.43 -47.93
C ALA A 25 -5.56 -20.44 -47.62
N ALA A 26 -6.02 -19.70 -48.64
CA ALA A 26 -6.99 -18.60 -48.58
C ALA A 26 -6.61 -17.40 -47.67
N GLY A 27 -6.99 -16.15 -47.98
CA GLY A 27 -7.59 -15.61 -49.19
C GLY A 27 -7.63 -14.08 -49.12
N ARG A 28 -7.48 -13.36 -50.24
CA ARG A 28 -7.58 -11.90 -50.24
C ARG A 28 -9.02 -11.47 -49.95
N LEU A 29 -9.25 -10.75 -48.86
CA LEU A 29 -10.47 -9.98 -48.62
C LEU A 29 -10.17 -8.49 -48.78
N SER A 30 -11.07 -7.79 -49.46
CA SER A 30 -10.95 -6.35 -49.72
C SER A 30 -11.45 -5.54 -48.53
N TYR A 31 -10.80 -4.41 -48.25
CA TYR A 31 -11.43 -3.35 -47.47
C TYR A 31 -12.59 -2.74 -48.27
N PRO A 32 -13.77 -2.51 -47.66
CA PRO A 32 -14.82 -1.65 -48.21
C PRO A 32 -14.62 -0.18 -47.80
N ASP A 33 -15.37 0.72 -48.43
CA ASP A 33 -15.19 2.17 -48.38
C ASP A 33 -15.36 2.85 -47.01
N VAL A 34 -14.68 3.99 -46.86
CA VAL A 34 -14.80 4.91 -45.73
C VAL A 34 -16.02 5.81 -45.93
N ALA A 35 -17.14 5.51 -45.24
CA ALA A 35 -18.37 6.30 -45.33
C ALA A 35 -19.00 6.59 -43.96
N ALA A 36 -19.29 7.89 -43.72
CA ALA A 36 -20.21 8.43 -42.71
C ALA A 36 -20.07 7.94 -41.24
N ILE A 37 -19.15 8.55 -40.49
CA ILE A 37 -19.26 8.60 -39.02
C ILE A 37 -20.38 9.61 -38.66
N ALA A 38 -21.44 9.14 -38.01
CA ALA A 38 -22.47 10.01 -37.45
C ALA A 38 -21.99 10.68 -36.14
N PRO A 39 -22.39 11.93 -35.84
CA PRO A 39 -21.94 12.62 -34.64
C PRO A 39 -22.51 11.98 -33.36
N ILE A 40 -21.63 11.73 -32.38
CA ILE A 40 -22.00 11.19 -31.06
C ILE A 40 -22.74 12.29 -30.27
N PRO A 41 -23.95 12.04 -29.72
CA PRO A 41 -24.68 13.04 -28.95
C PRO A 41 -24.04 13.27 -27.57
N SER A 42 -23.55 14.49 -27.34
CA SER A 42 -22.90 14.89 -26.09
C SER A 42 -23.91 15.24 -24.99
N SER A 43 -24.25 14.29 -24.11
CA SER A 43 -24.86 14.60 -22.79
C SER A 43 -24.92 13.40 -21.80
N ARG A 44 -23.84 12.63 -21.64
CA ARG A 44 -23.64 11.97 -20.34
C ARG A 44 -23.29 13.06 -19.33
N ARG A 45 -24.23 13.35 -18.42
CA ARG A 45 -23.91 14.14 -17.22
C ARG A 45 -22.87 13.34 -16.45
N TYR A 46 -21.72 13.94 -16.15
CA TYR A 46 -20.73 13.34 -15.28
C TYR A 46 -21.32 13.31 -13.87
N ALA A 47 -21.87 12.16 -13.48
CA ALA A 47 -21.99 11.84 -12.06
C ALA A 47 -20.56 11.70 -11.53
N PRO A 48 -20.24 12.28 -10.36
CA PRO A 48 -18.94 12.03 -9.73
C PRO A 48 -18.77 10.52 -9.49
N PRO A 49 -17.54 9.99 -9.52
CA PRO A 49 -17.29 8.60 -9.21
C PRO A 49 -17.85 8.28 -7.83
N MET A 50 -18.85 7.39 -7.77
CA MET A 50 -19.42 6.93 -6.52
C MET A 50 -18.41 6.00 -5.86
N ILE A 51 -18.05 6.28 -4.62
CA ILE A 51 -17.10 5.48 -3.84
C ILE A 51 -17.69 4.07 -3.67
N GLU A 52 -16.88 3.02 -3.87
CA GLU A 52 -17.39 1.65 -3.88
C GLU A 52 -17.80 1.19 -2.47
N ASP A 53 -19.12 1.16 -2.20
CA ASP A 53 -19.79 0.85 -0.93
C ASP A 53 -19.67 -0.62 -0.46
N ARG A 54 -18.55 -1.28 -0.73
CA ARG A 54 -18.38 -2.73 -0.46
C ARG A 54 -18.36 -3.09 1.02
N TYR A 55 -17.81 -2.24 1.90
CA TYR A 55 -17.70 -2.52 3.34
C TYR A 55 -18.96 -2.09 4.12
N SER A 56 -19.67 -1.06 3.65
CA SER A 56 -21.01 -0.69 4.15
C SER A 56 -22.05 -1.73 3.76
N SER A 57 -22.04 -2.21 2.52
CA SER A 57 -22.92 -3.30 2.05
C SER A 57 -22.68 -4.61 2.81
N LEU A 58 -21.42 -5.03 2.94
CA LEU A 58 -21.04 -6.25 3.68
C LEU A 58 -21.45 -6.20 5.17
N ALA A 59 -21.50 -5.01 5.77
CA ALA A 59 -22.02 -4.82 7.11
C ALA A 59 -23.55 -4.94 7.16
N ALA A 60 -24.27 -4.32 6.24
CA ALA A 60 -25.74 -4.43 6.15
C ALA A 60 -26.21 -5.88 5.92
N ASP A 61 -25.47 -6.66 5.13
CA ASP A 61 -25.79 -8.07 4.84
C ASP A 61 -25.55 -9.03 6.03
N HIS A 62 -24.72 -8.65 7.01
CA HIS A 62 -24.16 -9.60 7.98
C HIS A 62 -24.15 -9.13 9.45
N LEU A 63 -24.52 -7.89 9.76
CA LEU A 63 -24.58 -7.35 11.12
C LEU A 63 -26.01 -6.84 11.44
N PRO A 64 -26.46 -6.92 12.70
CA PRO A 64 -27.63 -6.18 13.17
C PRO A 64 -27.49 -4.67 12.89
N GLU A 65 -28.59 -4.00 12.56
CA GLU A 65 -28.66 -2.58 12.12
C GLU A 65 -27.81 -1.61 12.96
N ALA A 66 -27.84 -1.76 14.29
CA ALA A 66 -27.04 -0.96 15.21
C ALA A 66 -25.52 -1.20 15.07
N LEU A 67 -25.10 -2.46 14.89
CA LEU A 67 -23.70 -2.81 14.66
C LEU A 67 -23.24 -2.40 13.25
N ALA A 68 -24.07 -2.61 12.23
CA ALA A 68 -23.81 -2.16 10.87
C ALA A 68 -23.63 -0.62 10.80
N SER A 69 -24.44 0.12 11.56
CA SER A 69 -24.34 1.58 11.68
C SER A 69 -23.06 2.03 12.39
N ARG A 70 -22.69 1.40 13.53
CA ARG A 70 -21.43 1.69 14.24
C ARG A 70 -20.20 1.37 13.40
N TRP A 71 -20.20 0.25 12.67
CA TRP A 71 -19.15 -0.11 11.72
C TRP A 71 -19.04 0.88 10.56
N THR A 72 -20.17 1.22 9.93
CA THR A 72 -20.20 2.15 8.78
C THR A 72 -19.66 3.53 9.14
N ALA A 73 -19.90 3.99 10.37
CA ALA A 73 -19.33 5.25 10.90
C ALA A 73 -17.80 5.24 11.09
N LEU A 74 -17.13 4.08 11.03
CA LEU A 74 -15.67 3.98 11.06
C LEU A 74 -15.05 3.99 9.66
N LEU A 75 -15.81 3.74 8.60
CA LEU A 75 -15.30 3.63 7.23
C LEU A 75 -14.78 5.00 6.74
N ARG A 76 -13.69 4.98 5.97
CA ARG A 76 -13.10 6.19 5.38
C ARG A 76 -12.95 6.04 3.87
N PRO A 77 -13.14 7.09 3.07
CA PRO A 77 -12.71 7.07 1.69
C PRO A 77 -11.18 6.97 1.62
N SER A 78 -10.66 6.37 0.56
CA SER A 78 -9.23 6.29 0.27
C SER A 78 -8.99 6.44 -1.23
N ALA A 79 -7.77 6.81 -1.61
CA ALA A 79 -7.31 6.76 -2.99
C ALA A 79 -6.61 5.42 -3.22
N ARG A 80 -7.34 4.41 -3.72
CA ARG A 80 -6.73 3.15 -4.16
C ARG A 80 -5.88 3.43 -5.40
N LEU A 81 -4.64 2.97 -5.39
CA LEU A 81 -3.69 3.17 -6.48
C LEU A 81 -3.50 1.86 -7.25
N ARG A 82 -3.79 1.86 -8.55
CA ARG A 82 -3.58 0.70 -9.45
C ARG A 82 -2.62 1.04 -10.58
N ARG A 83 -2.00 0.03 -11.20
CA ARG A 83 -1.17 0.23 -12.41
C ARG A 83 -1.96 0.97 -13.50
N ALA A 84 -1.33 1.99 -14.07
CA ALA A 84 -1.86 2.73 -15.22
C ALA A 84 -1.83 1.85 -16.48
N VAL A 85 -2.83 2.01 -17.35
CA VAL A 85 -2.84 1.41 -18.70
C VAL A 85 -2.59 2.45 -19.78
N ASP A 86 -2.33 2.00 -21.02
CA ASP A 86 -1.95 2.86 -22.14
C ASP A 86 -2.94 4.03 -22.35
N GLY A 87 -2.44 5.26 -22.19
CA GLY A 87 -3.21 6.50 -22.33
C GLY A 87 -3.75 7.11 -21.04
N GLU A 88 -3.58 6.45 -19.88
CA GLU A 88 -3.85 7.06 -18.57
C GLU A 88 -2.67 7.93 -18.08
N GLU A 89 -2.98 9.04 -17.41
CA GLU A 89 -1.98 9.91 -16.77
C GLU A 89 -1.71 9.45 -15.32
N ALA A 90 -0.47 9.09 -15.02
CA ALA A 90 -0.10 8.53 -13.72
C ALA A 90 -0.01 9.60 -12.62
N VAL A 91 -0.83 9.45 -11.58
CA VAL A 91 -0.85 10.34 -10.40
C VAL A 91 0.23 9.98 -9.36
N ALA A 92 0.73 8.75 -9.43
CA ALA A 92 1.80 8.24 -8.61
C ALA A 92 2.71 7.31 -9.42
N VAL A 93 3.93 7.08 -8.94
CA VAL A 93 4.94 6.26 -9.61
C VAL A 93 5.68 5.43 -8.57
N LEU A 94 5.81 4.12 -8.81
CA LEU A 94 6.76 3.26 -8.08
C LEU A 94 8.10 3.25 -8.79
N GLY A 95 9.20 3.28 -8.04
CA GLY A 95 10.55 3.07 -8.54
C GLY A 95 11.03 4.06 -9.61
N GLY A 96 12.10 3.68 -10.31
CA GLY A 96 12.83 4.53 -11.23
C GLY A 96 13.71 5.56 -10.52
N VAL A 97 13.85 6.73 -11.13
CA VAL A 97 14.65 7.86 -10.61
C VAL A 97 13.70 8.95 -10.10
N PRO A 98 13.89 9.48 -8.87
CA PRO A 98 13.12 10.60 -8.35
C PRO A 98 13.60 11.93 -8.94
N ASP A 99 12.67 12.86 -9.16
CA ASP A 99 12.96 14.26 -9.43
C ASP A 99 13.14 15.00 -8.10
N LEU A 100 14.33 15.57 -7.85
CA LEU A 100 14.65 16.33 -6.63
C LEU A 100 15.03 17.79 -6.95
N PRO A 101 14.81 18.72 -6.01
CA PRO A 101 15.42 20.05 -6.05
C PRO A 101 16.94 19.97 -5.93
N ALA A 102 17.65 20.90 -6.57
CA ALA A 102 19.12 20.88 -6.65
C ALA A 102 19.85 21.11 -5.31
N ASP A 103 19.14 21.58 -4.27
CA ASP A 103 19.62 21.78 -2.91
C ASP A 103 19.23 20.64 -1.94
N VAL A 104 18.44 19.66 -2.38
CA VAL A 104 18.01 18.52 -1.56
C VAL A 104 18.92 17.32 -1.77
N ALA A 105 19.76 17.03 -0.77
CA ALA A 105 20.57 15.83 -0.74
C ALA A 105 19.71 14.54 -0.70
N TRP A 106 20.18 13.50 -1.40
CA TRP A 106 19.57 12.17 -1.40
C TRP A 106 19.38 11.66 0.04
N PRO A 107 18.30 10.91 0.34
CA PRO A 107 18.08 10.38 1.69
C PRO A 107 19.08 9.28 2.07
N GLU A 108 19.69 9.41 3.25
CA GLU A 108 20.67 8.46 3.79
C GLU A 108 20.32 8.10 5.24
N TRP A 109 20.65 6.88 5.64
CA TRP A 109 20.68 6.39 7.02
C TRP A 109 22.14 6.09 7.40
N PRO A 110 22.86 7.03 8.03
CA PRO A 110 24.20 6.77 8.53
C PRO A 110 24.17 5.74 9.68
N PRO A 111 25.10 4.76 9.74
CA PRO A 111 26.26 4.57 8.87
C PRO A 111 26.00 3.77 7.57
N HIS A 112 24.82 3.14 7.44
CA HIS A 112 24.49 2.14 6.42
C HIS A 112 24.37 2.69 4.98
N GLY A 113 24.10 3.98 4.80
CA GLY A 113 24.21 4.68 3.52
C GLY A 113 22.86 5.08 2.89
N PRO A 114 22.79 5.24 1.55
CA PRO A 114 21.61 5.81 0.89
C PRO A 114 20.38 4.91 0.92
N LEU A 115 19.21 5.52 1.08
CA LEU A 115 17.90 4.87 1.03
C LEU A 115 17.45 4.66 -0.42
N SER A 116 16.78 3.54 -0.68
CA SER A 116 16.16 3.26 -1.97
C SER A 116 14.88 4.08 -2.17
N PHE A 117 14.71 4.61 -3.39
CA PHE A 117 13.48 5.32 -3.78
C PHE A 117 12.36 4.33 -4.04
N VAL A 118 11.27 4.45 -3.29
CA VAL A 118 10.11 3.53 -3.34
C VAL A 118 9.03 4.08 -4.26
N ALA A 119 8.57 5.32 -4.02
CA ALA A 119 7.47 5.91 -4.79
C ALA A 119 7.45 7.44 -4.77
N SER A 120 6.83 8.05 -5.77
CA SER A 120 6.34 9.43 -5.72
C SER A 120 4.84 9.53 -5.97
N VAL A 121 4.21 10.56 -5.41
CA VAL A 121 2.76 10.84 -5.53
C VAL A 121 2.56 12.34 -5.76
N ASP A 122 1.90 12.72 -6.86
CA ASP A 122 1.48 14.11 -7.09
C ASP A 122 0.25 14.44 -6.24
N CYS A 123 0.46 15.32 -5.27
CA CYS A 123 -0.57 15.79 -4.36
C CYS A 123 -1.56 16.77 -5.00
N ALA A 124 -1.40 17.16 -6.28
CA ALA A 124 -2.45 17.80 -7.07
C ALA A 124 -3.36 16.77 -7.76
N ALA A 125 -2.79 15.70 -8.31
CA ALA A 125 -3.50 14.74 -9.16
C ALA A 125 -4.40 13.73 -8.40
N LEU A 126 -4.19 13.50 -7.10
CA LEU A 126 -5.08 12.63 -6.30
C LEU A 126 -6.55 13.14 -6.29
N PRO A 127 -7.57 12.25 -6.32
CA PRO A 127 -8.96 12.63 -6.07
C PRO A 127 -9.12 13.26 -4.67
N ARG A 128 -10.00 14.25 -4.53
CA ARG A 128 -10.20 14.99 -3.27
C ARG A 128 -11.35 14.45 -2.43
N GLU A 129 -12.35 13.88 -3.08
CA GLU A 129 -13.40 13.04 -2.49
C GLU A 129 -12.84 11.81 -1.75
N ALA A 130 -11.62 11.39 -2.11
CA ALA A 130 -10.90 10.26 -1.54
C ALA A 130 -10.10 10.60 -0.26
N LEU A 131 -10.02 11.88 0.14
CA LEU A 131 -9.06 12.40 1.13
C LEU A 131 -9.77 13.30 2.14
N VAL A 132 -10.03 12.80 3.36
CA VAL A 132 -10.74 13.55 4.41
C VAL A 132 -9.78 14.48 5.17
N GLU A 133 -8.58 14.00 5.44
CA GLU A 133 -7.54 14.65 6.22
C GLU A 133 -6.82 15.74 5.39
N PRO A 134 -6.12 16.71 6.00
CA PRO A 134 -5.60 17.90 5.31
C PRO A 134 -4.32 17.63 4.50
N PHE A 135 -4.35 16.63 3.62
CA PHE A 135 -3.29 16.32 2.67
C PHE A 135 -2.94 17.52 1.77
N PRO A 136 -1.68 17.63 1.28
CA PRO A 136 -1.30 18.70 0.37
C PRO A 136 -2.19 18.74 -0.89
N ARG A 137 -2.43 19.94 -1.41
CA ARG A 137 -3.24 20.18 -2.63
C ARG A 137 -2.42 20.31 -3.92
N GLY A 138 -1.13 20.04 -3.84
CA GLY A 138 -0.17 20.19 -4.94
C GLY A 138 1.27 20.18 -4.44
N GLY A 139 2.20 19.85 -5.34
CA GLY A 139 3.54 19.40 -4.97
C GLY A 139 3.57 17.87 -4.91
N ALA A 140 4.74 17.29 -4.68
CA ALA A 140 4.92 15.85 -4.68
C ALA A 140 5.34 15.33 -3.30
N LEU A 141 4.85 14.14 -2.92
CA LEU A 141 5.42 13.35 -1.85
C LEU A 141 6.30 12.26 -2.44
N LEU A 142 7.53 12.12 -1.93
CA LEU A 142 8.49 11.10 -2.35
C LEU A 142 8.86 10.24 -1.13
N PHE A 143 8.79 8.92 -1.31
CA PHE A 143 8.95 7.91 -0.27
C PHE A 143 10.24 7.13 -0.50
N PHE A 144 11.06 7.00 0.55
CA PHE A 144 12.33 6.30 0.53
C PHE A 144 12.44 5.37 1.74
N ALA A 145 12.99 4.17 1.54
CA ALA A 145 13.23 3.18 2.59
C ALA A 145 14.54 2.42 2.33
N PHE A 146 15.14 1.90 3.39
CA PHE A 146 16.34 1.07 3.31
C PHE A 146 15.96 -0.37 2.95
N ASP A 147 16.74 -0.99 2.04
CA ASP A 147 16.43 -2.28 1.43
C ASP A 147 17.65 -3.23 1.33
N GLY A 148 18.71 -2.95 2.10
CA GLY A 148 19.93 -3.77 2.12
C GLY A 148 20.87 -3.62 0.93
N GLN A 149 20.55 -2.77 -0.07
CA GLN A 149 21.42 -2.59 -1.24
C GLN A 149 22.76 -1.91 -0.91
N ALA A 150 22.77 -0.94 0.00
CA ALA A 150 23.97 -0.19 0.38
C ALA A 150 24.82 -0.90 1.46
N ASP A 151 24.17 -1.65 2.35
CA ASP A 151 24.78 -2.47 3.39
C ASP A 151 23.86 -3.68 3.64
N SER A 152 24.33 -4.87 3.26
CA SER A 152 23.55 -6.11 3.33
C SER A 152 23.53 -6.74 4.73
N ASP A 153 24.42 -6.30 5.63
CA ASP A 153 24.52 -6.82 6.99
C ASP A 153 23.70 -5.97 7.98
N ALA A 154 23.14 -4.85 7.53
CA ALA A 154 22.27 -3.95 8.28
C ALA A 154 20.87 -4.55 8.54
N PHE A 155 20.48 -4.63 9.81
CA PHE A 155 19.13 -5.06 10.21
C PHE A 155 18.26 -3.85 10.58
N VAL A 156 17.18 -3.62 9.84
CA VAL A 156 16.24 -2.51 10.09
C VAL A 156 15.18 -2.92 11.13
N SER A 157 15.43 -2.67 12.41
CA SER A 157 14.38 -2.72 13.45
C SER A 157 13.62 -1.40 13.48
N LEU A 158 12.52 -1.32 12.73
CA LEU A 158 11.64 -0.15 12.66
C LEU A 158 10.94 0.17 14.00
N ASP A 159 10.97 -0.76 14.95
CA ASP A 159 10.53 -0.61 16.33
C ASP A 159 11.43 0.32 17.15
N THR A 160 12.61 0.67 16.62
CA THR A 160 13.59 1.53 17.29
C THR A 160 13.66 2.94 16.66
N PRO A 161 13.98 3.99 17.44
CA PRO A 161 14.25 5.33 16.92
C PRO A 161 15.42 5.40 15.93
N GLU A 162 16.36 4.44 15.98
CA GLU A 162 17.50 4.36 15.05
C GLU A 162 17.09 3.72 13.72
N GLY A 163 16.33 2.62 13.74
CA GLY A 163 15.78 2.00 12.52
C GLY A 163 14.76 2.88 11.80
N GLN A 164 14.04 3.77 12.50
CA GLN A 164 13.19 4.80 11.86
C GLN A 164 13.98 5.88 11.09
N MET A 165 15.32 5.91 11.17
CA MET A 165 16.15 6.69 10.23
C MET A 165 16.36 5.97 8.89
N GLY A 166 16.08 4.66 8.82
CA GLY A 166 16.06 3.84 7.62
C GLY A 166 14.91 4.14 6.64
N GLN A 167 14.21 5.26 6.81
CA GLN A 167 13.16 5.74 5.91
C GLN A 167 13.14 7.28 5.86
N ARG A 168 12.65 7.86 4.76
CA ARG A 168 12.36 9.30 4.67
C ARG A 168 11.16 9.54 3.76
N VAL A 169 10.24 10.40 4.20
CA VAL A 169 9.26 11.05 3.32
C VAL A 169 9.68 12.49 3.05
N LEU A 170 9.80 12.85 1.77
CA LEU A 170 10.05 14.22 1.32
C LEU A 170 8.78 14.83 0.74
N HIS A 171 8.48 16.08 1.09
CA HIS A 171 7.44 16.87 0.44
C HIS A 171 8.08 18.00 -0.36
N ILE A 172 7.95 17.93 -1.69
CA ILE A 172 8.41 18.94 -2.64
C ILE A 172 7.25 19.90 -2.91
N PRO A 173 7.33 21.19 -2.54
CA PRO A 173 6.23 22.14 -2.77
C PRO A 173 5.89 22.33 -4.24
N HIS A 174 4.61 22.63 -4.53
CA HIS A 174 4.16 22.95 -5.87
C HIS A 174 4.97 24.11 -6.49
N GLY A 175 5.54 23.88 -7.67
CA GLY A 175 6.31 24.88 -8.41
C GLY A 175 7.78 25.00 -8.00
N THR A 176 8.26 24.21 -7.03
CA THR A 176 9.70 24.06 -6.79
C THR A 176 10.35 23.40 -8.02
N PRO A 177 11.40 23.99 -8.61
CA PRO A 177 12.13 23.35 -9.71
C PRO A 177 12.79 22.05 -9.26
N VAL A 178 12.61 20.99 -10.06
CA VAL A 178 13.19 19.67 -9.83
C VAL A 178 13.85 19.12 -11.09
N SER A 179 14.74 18.15 -10.92
CA SER A 179 15.37 17.40 -12.01
C SER A 179 15.69 15.97 -11.56
N PRO A 180 15.81 14.99 -12.47
CA PRO A 180 16.15 13.61 -12.11
C PRO A 180 17.45 13.54 -11.33
N ALA A 181 17.38 13.08 -10.09
CA ALA A 181 18.53 12.99 -9.20
C ALA A 181 19.42 11.79 -9.58
N PRO A 182 20.74 11.96 -9.79
CA PRO A 182 21.62 10.82 -10.06
C PRO A 182 21.55 9.78 -8.93
N THR A 183 21.14 8.55 -9.27
CA THR A 183 21.05 7.45 -8.31
C THR A 183 22.44 7.19 -7.68
N PRO A 184 22.55 7.10 -6.34
CA PRO A 184 23.80 6.78 -5.67
C PRO A 184 24.41 5.45 -6.19
N PRO A 185 25.74 5.34 -6.32
CA PRO A 185 26.38 4.19 -6.95
C PRO A 185 26.21 2.86 -6.19
N GLN A 186 25.76 2.91 -4.93
CA GLN A 186 25.36 1.75 -4.12
C GLN A 186 23.99 1.17 -4.50
N LEU A 187 23.14 1.93 -5.20
CA LEU A 187 21.74 1.58 -5.43
C LEU A 187 21.45 1.29 -6.91
N ARG A 188 20.73 0.18 -7.16
CA ARG A 188 19.99 -0.03 -8.40
C ARG A 188 18.63 0.63 -8.28
N ALA A 189 18.32 1.54 -9.19
CA ALA A 189 16.98 2.07 -9.37
C ALA A 189 16.03 0.94 -9.82
N GLN A 190 14.89 0.81 -9.13
CA GLN A 190 13.88 -0.21 -9.41
C GLN A 190 13.10 0.12 -10.70
N PRO A 191 12.36 -0.83 -11.31
CA PRO A 191 11.53 -0.55 -12.48
C PRO A 191 10.51 0.57 -12.23
N ARG A 192 10.39 1.53 -13.17
CA ARG A 192 9.41 2.62 -13.05
C ARG A 192 8.02 2.14 -13.44
N VAL A 193 7.07 2.16 -12.52
CA VAL A 193 5.67 1.76 -12.75
C VAL A 193 4.73 2.94 -12.46
N GLY A 194 3.98 3.39 -13.46
CA GLY A 194 2.95 4.42 -13.28
C GLY A 194 1.69 3.86 -12.61
N LEU A 195 1.10 4.63 -11.69
CA LEU A 195 -0.13 4.32 -10.98
C LEU A 195 -1.18 5.43 -11.17
N VAL A 196 -2.46 5.05 -11.25
CA VAL A 196 -3.61 5.97 -11.20
C VAL A 196 -4.40 5.78 -9.91
N ALA A 197 -5.10 6.82 -9.46
CA ALA A 197 -5.96 6.77 -8.26
C ALA A 197 -7.44 6.61 -8.61
N GLU A 198 -8.12 5.74 -7.85
CA GLU A 198 -9.56 5.51 -7.90
C GLU A 198 -10.14 5.73 -6.48
N PRO A 199 -11.20 6.54 -6.30
CA PRO A 199 -11.85 6.70 -5.00
C PRO A 199 -12.50 5.40 -4.54
N GLU A 200 -12.08 4.88 -3.39
CA GLU A 200 -12.55 3.60 -2.84
C GLU A 200 -12.96 3.75 -1.36
N GLN A 201 -13.77 2.83 -0.87
CA GLN A 201 -14.07 2.72 0.56
C GLN A 201 -13.00 1.84 1.23
N SER A 202 -12.32 2.39 2.24
CA SER A 202 -11.41 1.67 3.13
C SER A 202 -12.08 1.38 4.46
N ALA A 203 -11.64 0.30 5.12
CA ALA A 203 -12.15 -0.16 6.39
C ALA A 203 -11.00 -0.40 7.38
N PRO A 204 -11.20 -0.10 8.68
CA PRO A 204 -10.18 -0.32 9.70
C PRO A 204 -9.85 -1.80 9.85
N ASP A 205 -8.64 -2.10 10.33
CA ASP A 205 -8.33 -3.44 10.82
C ASP A 205 -9.17 -3.77 12.08
N LEU A 206 -9.54 -5.05 12.22
CA LEU A 206 -10.41 -5.52 13.29
C LEU A 206 -9.78 -5.34 14.68
N GLY A 207 -8.45 -5.39 14.81
CA GLY A 207 -7.77 -5.23 16.09
C GLY A 207 -7.83 -3.81 16.68
N LEU A 208 -8.18 -2.80 15.88
CA LEU A 208 -8.15 -1.39 16.29
C LEU A 208 -9.18 -1.08 17.39
N PRO A 209 -8.87 -0.21 18.37
CA PRO A 209 -9.75 0.04 19.51
C PRO A 209 -11.16 0.54 19.13
N PRO A 210 -11.33 1.45 18.13
CA PRO A 210 -12.65 1.84 17.65
C PRO A 210 -13.49 0.67 17.11
N VAL A 211 -12.86 -0.35 16.52
CA VAL A 211 -13.56 -1.53 15.99
C VAL A 211 -13.97 -2.48 17.13
N ARG A 212 -13.12 -2.68 18.13
CA ARG A 212 -13.49 -3.37 19.38
C ARG A 212 -14.72 -2.70 20.01
N ALA A 213 -14.67 -1.38 20.23
CA ALA A 213 -15.81 -0.62 20.76
C ALA A 213 -17.08 -0.70 19.87
N ALA A 214 -16.93 -0.64 18.54
CA ALA A 214 -18.06 -0.67 17.60
C ALA A 214 -18.72 -2.06 17.45
N LEU A 215 -17.98 -3.16 17.58
CA LEU A 215 -18.50 -4.52 17.35
C LEU A 215 -18.70 -5.34 18.63
N LEU A 216 -17.88 -5.15 19.66
CA LEU A 216 -17.94 -5.88 20.93
C LEU A 216 -18.55 -5.03 22.05
N GLY A 217 -18.45 -3.70 21.94
CA GLY A 217 -18.78 -2.75 23.00
C GLY A 217 -17.54 -2.29 23.77
N ASP A 218 -17.71 -1.30 24.64
CA ASP A 218 -16.68 -0.87 25.58
C ASP A 218 -16.64 -1.85 26.77
N THR A 219 -15.52 -2.57 26.92
CA THR A 219 -15.27 -3.49 28.04
C THR A 219 -14.56 -2.80 29.22
N GLY A 220 -14.06 -1.58 29.03
CA GLY A 220 -13.40 -0.77 30.07
C GLY A 220 -12.04 -1.27 30.57
N ASP A 221 -11.53 -2.38 30.04
CA ASP A 221 -10.41 -3.14 30.60
C ASP A 221 -9.21 -3.31 29.65
N GLY A 222 -9.26 -2.79 28.42
CA GLY A 222 -8.21 -2.98 27.42
C GLY A 222 -8.13 -4.43 26.90
N GLY A 223 -9.27 -5.12 26.84
CA GLY A 223 -9.29 -6.50 26.36
C GLY A 223 -8.78 -6.66 24.92
N ASP A 224 -7.93 -7.67 24.72
CA ASP A 224 -7.53 -8.22 23.41
C ASP A 224 -8.73 -8.39 22.46
N TRP A 225 -8.50 -8.31 21.15
CA TRP A 225 -9.48 -8.84 20.21
C TRP A 225 -9.67 -10.34 20.48
N PRO A 226 -10.90 -10.82 20.74
CA PRO A 226 -11.13 -12.21 21.12
C PRO A 226 -10.72 -13.15 19.98
N ASP A 227 -10.02 -14.26 20.32
CA ASP A 227 -9.72 -15.39 19.42
C ASP A 227 -10.91 -15.61 18.47
N PRO A 228 -10.75 -15.72 17.14
CA PRO A 228 -11.86 -15.90 16.20
C PRO A 228 -12.83 -17.05 16.53
N ARG A 229 -12.41 -18.03 17.34
CA ARG A 229 -13.25 -19.11 17.91
C ARG A 229 -14.12 -18.66 19.09
N ARG A 230 -13.66 -17.67 19.85
CA ARG A 230 -14.35 -17.00 20.98
C ARG A 230 -15.23 -15.83 20.55
N ALA A 231 -14.97 -15.23 19.39
CA ALA A 231 -15.79 -14.14 18.84
C ALA A 231 -17.32 -14.45 18.89
N PRO A 232 -18.18 -13.49 19.27
CA PRO A 232 -19.63 -13.67 19.35
C PRO A 232 -20.25 -14.32 18.11
N ALA A 233 -21.19 -15.25 18.29
CA ALA A 233 -21.72 -16.09 17.22
C ALA A 233 -22.32 -15.28 16.05
N GLU A 234 -22.98 -14.16 16.38
CA GLU A 234 -23.56 -13.18 15.46
C GLU A 234 -22.54 -12.44 14.58
N LEU A 235 -21.31 -12.23 15.04
CA LEU A 235 -20.26 -11.56 14.25
C LEU A 235 -19.57 -12.51 13.26
N ARG A 236 -19.64 -13.83 13.48
CA ARG A 236 -18.90 -14.83 12.67
C ARG A 236 -19.22 -14.82 11.17
N PRO A 237 -20.45 -14.53 10.69
CA PRO A 237 -20.72 -14.32 9.27
C PRO A 237 -19.97 -13.12 8.71
N PHE A 238 -20.10 -11.96 9.38
CA PHE A 238 -19.42 -10.71 9.02
C PHE A 238 -17.89 -10.87 8.96
N LEU A 239 -17.27 -11.39 10.02
CA LEU A 239 -15.81 -11.55 10.10
C LEU A 239 -15.27 -12.47 8.98
N ARG A 240 -15.98 -13.55 8.64
CA ARG A 240 -15.61 -14.43 7.51
C ARG A 240 -15.82 -13.79 6.15
N ALA A 241 -16.78 -12.88 6.00
CA ALA A 241 -16.96 -12.15 4.76
C ALA A 241 -15.89 -11.07 4.60
N PHE A 242 -15.63 -10.28 5.64
CA PHE A 242 -14.62 -9.23 5.68
C PHE A 242 -13.23 -9.76 5.33
N ASN A 243 -12.81 -10.86 5.94
CA ASN A 243 -11.52 -11.48 5.67
C ASN A 243 -11.41 -12.07 4.24
N ARG A 244 -12.53 -12.36 3.55
CA ARG A 244 -12.51 -12.72 2.12
C ARG A 244 -12.50 -11.51 1.21
N LEU A 245 -13.06 -10.38 1.64
CA LEU A 245 -13.09 -9.14 0.88
C LEU A 245 -11.72 -8.45 0.86
N ARG A 246 -10.95 -8.55 1.96
CA ARG A 246 -9.53 -8.13 2.05
C ARG A 246 -8.55 -9.06 1.31
N GLY A 247 -8.99 -9.74 0.26
CA GLY A 247 -8.23 -10.78 -0.46
C GLY A 247 -7.06 -10.27 -1.32
N HIS A 248 -6.94 -8.95 -1.52
CA HIS A 248 -5.83 -8.33 -2.22
C HIS A 248 -5.27 -7.18 -1.38
N ILE A 249 -3.99 -7.28 -1.07
CA ILE A 249 -3.14 -6.16 -0.70
C ILE A 249 -2.88 -5.35 -2.00
N GLY A 250 -2.26 -4.19 -1.88
CA GLY A 250 -2.00 -3.31 -3.02
C GLY A 250 -1.45 -1.96 -2.58
N HIS A 251 -1.59 -0.96 -3.45
CA HIS A 251 -1.14 0.41 -3.19
C HIS A 251 -2.35 1.30 -2.83
N GLN A 252 -2.22 2.17 -1.82
CA GLN A 252 -3.27 3.10 -1.39
C GLN A 252 -2.66 4.39 -0.83
N PHE A 253 -3.39 5.50 -0.92
CA PHE A 253 -3.05 6.77 -0.27
C PHE A 253 -4.24 7.29 0.55
N GLY A 254 -3.99 7.66 1.81
CA GLY A 254 -5.04 7.98 2.79
C GLY A 254 -5.94 6.80 3.19
N GLY A 255 -6.95 7.07 4.03
CA GLY A 255 -7.90 6.08 4.54
C GLY A 255 -7.33 5.16 5.63
N HIS A 256 -7.83 3.93 5.69
CA HIS A 256 -7.34 2.86 6.58
C HIS A 256 -6.38 1.91 5.87
N ALA A 257 -5.38 1.42 6.60
CA ALA A 257 -4.45 0.41 6.09
C ALA A 257 -5.15 -0.92 5.74
N LEU A 258 -4.58 -1.64 4.77
CA LEU A 258 -4.88 -3.05 4.50
C LEU A 258 -3.67 -3.91 4.93
N PRO A 259 -3.47 -4.17 6.24
CA PRO A 259 -2.37 -4.99 6.72
C PRO A 259 -2.47 -6.46 6.32
N ILE A 260 -1.32 -7.12 6.33
CA ILE A 260 -1.11 -8.56 6.11
C ILE A 260 -1.20 -9.32 7.44
N GLN A 261 -0.52 -8.83 8.48
CA GLN A 261 -0.37 -9.52 9.77
C GLN A 261 -1.30 -8.97 10.86
N GLY A 262 -1.30 -7.65 11.06
CA GLY A 262 -2.05 -6.98 12.12
C GLY A 262 -2.09 -5.45 11.97
N PRO A 263 -2.81 -4.73 12.84
CA PRO A 263 -2.96 -3.28 12.77
C PRO A 263 -1.62 -2.53 12.91
N VAL A 264 -1.10 -2.05 11.77
CA VAL A 264 0.14 -1.27 11.61
C VAL A 264 0.19 -0.01 12.47
N GLU A 265 -0.96 0.49 12.90
CA GLU A 265 -1.13 1.59 13.84
C GLU A 265 -0.51 1.32 15.22
N TYR A 266 -0.42 0.05 15.68
CA TYR A 266 0.28 -0.32 16.92
C TYR A 266 1.79 -0.48 16.71
N GLU A 267 2.21 -0.95 15.54
CA GLU A 267 3.63 -1.18 15.21
C GLU A 267 4.41 0.13 15.21
N VAL A 268 3.84 1.18 14.60
CA VAL A 268 4.49 2.51 14.55
C VAL A 268 4.56 3.23 15.90
N THR A 269 4.02 2.68 16.99
CA THR A 269 4.18 3.24 18.34
C THR A 269 5.38 2.67 19.10
N TYR A 270 5.93 1.52 18.69
CA TYR A 270 7.06 0.90 19.41
C TYR A 270 8.28 1.83 19.60
N PRO A 271 8.66 2.72 18.65
CA PRO A 271 9.73 3.69 18.88
C PRO A 271 9.50 4.69 20.02
N ASP A 272 8.25 4.90 20.47
CA ASP A 272 7.91 5.75 21.61
C ASP A 272 7.64 4.96 22.90
N LEU A 273 7.03 3.76 22.79
CA LEU A 273 6.53 2.98 23.93
C LEU A 273 7.44 1.81 24.34
N GLY A 274 8.18 1.22 23.39
CA GLY A 274 8.92 -0.03 23.57
C GLY A 274 8.06 -1.25 23.89
N ASP A 275 8.71 -2.39 24.13
CA ASP A 275 8.06 -3.68 24.40
C ASP A 275 7.41 -3.80 25.80
N THR A 276 7.30 -2.70 26.55
CA THR A 276 6.67 -2.72 27.89
C THR A 276 5.14 -2.69 27.84
N HIS A 277 4.57 -2.47 26.65
CA HIS A 277 3.14 -2.39 26.39
C HIS A 277 2.66 -3.52 25.48
N SER A 278 1.46 -4.00 25.76
CA SER A 278 0.80 -5.03 24.97
C SER A 278 -0.26 -4.40 24.06
N TRP A 279 -0.45 -4.95 22.87
CA TRP A 279 -1.60 -4.58 22.03
C TRP A 279 -2.89 -4.81 22.82
N GLY A 280 -3.85 -3.90 22.69
CA GLY A 280 -5.07 -3.88 23.51
C GLY A 280 -4.93 -3.13 24.83
N ASP A 281 -3.72 -2.98 25.40
CA ASP A 281 -3.56 -2.22 26.65
C ASP A 281 -3.84 -0.74 26.43
N ARG A 282 -4.37 -0.09 27.47
CA ARG A 282 -4.92 1.27 27.38
C ARG A 282 -3.93 2.30 26.81
N PHE A 283 -2.64 2.22 27.11
CA PHE A 283 -1.67 3.19 26.62
C PHE A 283 -1.33 2.93 25.15
N HIS A 284 -1.23 1.66 24.75
CA HIS A 284 -1.04 1.28 23.36
C HIS A 284 -2.27 1.64 22.51
N ASP A 285 -3.47 1.41 23.03
CA ASP A 285 -4.76 1.79 22.43
C ASP A 285 -4.91 3.31 22.25
N GLU A 286 -4.58 4.10 23.29
CA GLU A 286 -4.66 5.57 23.23
C GLU A 286 -3.64 6.17 22.23
N GLU A 287 -2.48 5.54 22.02
CA GLU A 287 -1.47 6.01 21.07
C GLU A 287 -1.72 5.52 19.64
N ALA A 288 -2.07 4.24 19.43
CA ALA A 288 -2.33 3.69 18.09
C ALA A 288 -3.44 4.45 17.35
N GLN A 289 -4.49 4.88 18.07
CA GLN A 289 -5.59 5.70 17.52
C GLN A 289 -5.17 7.08 17.00
N ARG A 290 -3.93 7.53 17.24
CA ARG A 290 -3.40 8.83 16.81
C ARG A 290 -2.71 8.78 15.44
N TRP A 291 -2.58 7.61 14.84
CA TRP A 291 -1.91 7.44 13.55
C TRP A 291 -2.92 7.33 12.39
N LEU A 292 -2.52 7.85 11.24
CA LEU A 292 -3.26 7.82 9.97
C LEU A 292 -2.39 7.13 8.94
N LEU A 293 -2.97 6.36 8.01
CA LEU A 293 -2.24 5.94 6.82
C LEU A 293 -1.93 7.17 5.95
N LEU A 294 -0.65 7.44 5.72
CA LEU A 294 -0.19 8.38 4.69
C LEU A 294 -0.21 7.68 3.33
N ALA A 295 0.53 6.57 3.22
CA ALA A 295 0.59 5.77 2.01
C ALA A 295 0.90 4.29 2.34
N GLN A 296 0.34 3.38 1.54
CA GLN A 296 0.64 1.97 1.52
C GLN A 296 1.16 1.60 0.13
N PHE A 297 2.26 0.84 0.07
CA PHE A 297 2.78 0.29 -1.18
C PHE A 297 3.14 -1.19 -1.01
N GLU A 298 2.37 -2.06 -1.66
CA GLU A 298 2.79 -3.42 -1.99
C GLU A 298 4.06 -3.42 -2.87
N ILE A 299 4.98 -4.33 -2.60
CA ILE A 299 6.19 -4.60 -3.41
C ILE A 299 6.06 -6.02 -3.97
N ASP A 300 5.63 -6.06 -5.23
CA ASP A 300 5.45 -7.25 -6.06
C ASP A 300 6.81 -7.90 -6.40
N ALA A 301 6.99 -9.18 -6.04
CA ALA A 301 8.21 -9.94 -6.33
C ALA A 301 8.60 -9.98 -7.83
N ALA A 302 7.65 -9.77 -8.75
CA ALA A 302 7.91 -9.66 -10.19
C ALA A 302 8.62 -8.35 -10.61
N THR A 303 8.92 -7.44 -9.68
CA THR A 303 9.68 -6.20 -9.94
C THR A 303 11.21 -6.36 -9.81
N GLU A 304 11.73 -7.56 -9.55
CA GLU A 304 13.16 -7.86 -9.28
C GLU A 304 13.76 -7.02 -8.12
N THR A 305 12.93 -6.51 -7.21
CA THR A 305 13.39 -5.72 -6.07
C THR A 305 14.18 -6.53 -5.05
N SER A 306 15.16 -5.86 -4.43
CA SER A 306 16.00 -6.29 -3.31
C SER A 306 15.24 -6.82 -2.09
N TYR A 307 13.98 -6.43 -1.91
CA TYR A 307 13.22 -6.65 -0.68
C TYR A 307 12.97 -8.14 -0.35
N GLY A 308 12.68 -9.00 -1.34
CA GLY A 308 12.54 -10.46 -1.18
C GLY A 308 11.29 -10.92 -0.41
N ASP A 309 10.52 -11.84 -1.02
CA ASP A 309 9.17 -12.23 -0.62
C ASP A 309 8.14 -11.07 -0.72
N ASP A 310 6.86 -11.41 -0.89
CA ASP A 310 5.79 -10.42 -1.09
C ASP A 310 5.60 -9.57 0.17
N ARG A 311 5.80 -8.25 0.06
CA ARG A 311 5.77 -7.31 1.20
C ARG A 311 4.88 -6.13 0.94
N ALA A 312 4.41 -5.49 2.00
CA ALA A 312 3.80 -4.17 1.94
C ALA A 312 4.47 -3.20 2.93
N LEU A 313 4.75 -2.00 2.44
CA LEU A 313 5.32 -0.88 3.20
C LEU A 313 4.19 0.08 3.56
N TYR A 314 4.08 0.43 4.84
CA TYR A 314 3.04 1.29 5.38
C TYR A 314 3.67 2.52 6.01
N TRP A 315 3.49 3.69 5.39
CA TRP A 315 3.81 4.97 6.00
C TRP A 315 2.60 5.50 6.76
N LEU A 316 2.77 5.74 8.05
CA LEU A 316 1.77 6.36 8.91
C LEU A 316 2.25 7.72 9.42
N ILE A 317 1.32 8.63 9.68
CA ILE A 317 1.60 10.00 10.16
C ILE A 317 0.51 10.44 11.15
N ARG A 318 0.84 11.28 12.14
CA ARG A 318 -0.17 11.87 13.03
C ARG A 318 -0.93 13.02 12.34
N PRO A 319 -2.22 13.28 12.66
CA PRO A 319 -3.01 14.37 12.07
C PRO A 319 -2.35 15.75 12.19
N GLU A 320 -1.74 16.04 13.34
CA GLU A 320 -1.03 17.30 13.59
C GLU A 320 0.22 17.48 12.71
N ASP A 321 0.91 16.38 12.40
CA ASP A 321 2.10 16.37 11.54
C ASP A 321 1.73 16.51 10.06
N LEU A 322 0.67 15.83 9.61
CA LEU A 322 0.13 15.98 8.26
C LEU A 322 -0.35 17.42 8.00
N ALA A 323 -1.12 18.00 8.93
CA ALA A 323 -1.60 19.38 8.83
C ALA A 323 -0.44 20.40 8.82
N ALA A 324 0.60 20.17 9.63
CA ALA A 324 1.81 20.99 9.67
C ALA A 324 2.82 20.68 8.54
N ARG A 325 2.55 19.69 7.68
CA ARG A 325 3.44 19.17 6.62
C ARG A 325 4.81 18.69 7.13
N ARG A 326 4.86 18.19 8.38
CA ARG A 326 6.05 17.61 9.02
C ARG A 326 6.22 16.14 8.61
N PHE A 327 6.51 15.93 7.33
CA PHE A 327 6.70 14.59 6.77
C PHE A 327 7.98 13.89 7.30
N ASP A 328 8.86 14.64 7.98
CA ASP A 328 9.93 14.13 8.86
C ASP A 328 9.41 13.34 10.08
N ARG A 329 8.08 13.36 10.33
CA ARG A 329 7.40 12.64 11.43
C ARG A 329 6.53 11.48 10.96
N ALA A 330 6.52 11.19 9.65
CA ALA A 330 5.97 9.92 9.18
C ALA A 330 6.86 8.76 9.69
N ARG A 331 6.24 7.63 10.02
CA ARG A 331 6.91 6.37 10.40
C ARG A 331 6.61 5.29 9.38
N LEU A 332 7.58 4.40 9.16
CA LEU A 332 7.40 3.19 8.34
C LEU A 332 7.19 1.97 9.23
N THR A 333 6.32 1.07 8.81
CA THR A 333 6.35 -0.36 9.17
C THR A 333 6.22 -1.22 7.91
N VAL A 334 6.60 -2.50 7.98
CA VAL A 334 6.66 -3.44 6.85
C VAL A 334 6.14 -4.81 7.29
N GLN A 335 5.23 -5.41 6.51
CA GLN A 335 4.69 -6.74 6.75
C GLN A 335 4.86 -7.67 5.53
N CYS A 336 4.83 -8.98 5.79
CA CYS A 336 4.78 -10.11 4.85
C CYS A 336 3.96 -11.29 5.42
#